data_AF-A0A7W4DCP9-F1
#
_entry.id   AF-A0A7W4DCP9-F1
#
_cell.length_a   1.000
_cell.length_b   1.000
_cell.length_c   1.000
_cell.angle_alpha   90.00
_cell.angle_beta   90.00
_cell.angle_gamma   90.00
#
_symmetry.space_group_name_H-M   'P 1'
#
loop_
_entity.id
_entity.type
_entity.pdbx_description
1 polymer ?
#
loop_
_entity_poly.entity_id
_entity_poly.type
_entity_poly.pdbx_seq_one_letter_code
_entity_poly.pdbx_strand_id
1 'polypeptide(L)' 'MMNLWSLLSPRRKMRCYALLDSDGRCRALRESTVLPSQPGWVQVRELRTCWLGQPLPVSEIILSRQQFSRPRTLVTA' A
#
# COMPACT_ATOMS: atom_id res chain seq x y z
N MET A 1 10.56 19.22 29.84
CA MET A 1 9.46 19.98 29.17
C MET A 1 9.03 19.16 27.96
N MET A 2 7.77 18.71 27.90
CA MET A 2 7.27 17.83 26.83
C MET A 2 6.69 18.69 25.70
N ASN A 3 7.35 18.71 24.54
CA ASN A 3 6.87 19.44 23.36
C ASN A 3 5.67 18.73 22.73
N LEU A 4 4.48 19.33 22.87
CA LEU A 4 3.21 18.86 22.28
C LEU A 4 3.19 18.87 20.74
N TRP A 5 4.18 19.50 20.10
CA TRP A 5 4.33 19.54 18.63
C TRP A 5 4.48 18.15 17.99
N SER A 6 5.00 17.16 18.72
CA SER A 6 5.10 15.78 18.23
C SER A 6 3.74 15.12 18.02
N LEU A 7 2.66 15.64 18.64
CA LEU A 7 1.29 15.14 18.45
C LEU A 7 0.63 15.67 17.17
N LEU A 8 1.13 16.80 16.64
CA LEU A 8 0.71 17.36 15.36
C LEU A 8 1.52 16.81 14.19
N SER A 9 2.46 15.89 14.44
CA SER A 9 3.15 15.15 13.39
C SER A 9 2.10 14.53 12.46
N PRO A 10 2.13 14.79 11.13
CA PRO A 10 1.17 14.23 10.21
C PRO A 10 1.18 12.72 10.35
N ARG A 11 0.11 12.15 10.91
CA ARG A 11 -0.08 10.71 11.05
C ARG A 11 0.21 10.12 9.67
N ARG A 12 1.26 9.32 9.56
CA ARG A 12 1.59 8.63 8.32
C ARG A 12 0.33 7.93 7.87
N LYS A 13 -0.24 8.35 6.72
CA LYS A 13 -1.45 7.74 6.19
C LYS A 13 -1.14 6.28 5.95
N MET A 14 -1.72 5.42 6.78
CA MET A 14 -1.65 3.99 6.58
C MET A 14 -2.36 3.67 5.27
N ARG A 15 -1.73 2.84 4.44
CA ARG A 15 -2.25 2.42 3.15
C ARG A 15 -2.54 0.94 3.22
N CYS A 16 -3.65 0.54 2.65
CA CYS A 16 -4.03 -0.86 2.55
C CYS A 16 -3.46 -1.45 1.27
N TYR A 17 -2.83 -2.61 1.38
CA TYR A 17 -2.29 -3.36 0.25
C TYR A 17 -2.87 -4.78 0.25
N ALA A 18 -3.17 -5.29 -0.93
CA ALA A 18 -3.59 -6.66 -1.17
C ALA A 18 -2.57 -7.36 -2.07
N LEU A 19 -2.18 -8.58 -1.72
CA LEU A 19 -1.32 -9.42 -2.54
C LEU A 19 -2.21 -10.25 -3.46
N LEU A 20 -2.03 -10.08 -4.76
CA LEU A 20 -2.69 -10.89 -5.78
C LEU A 20 -1.78 -12.03 -6.21
N ASP A 21 -2.39 -13.21 -6.37
CA ASP A 21 -1.76 -14.37 -7.01
C ASP A 21 -1.81 -14.23 -8.54
N SER A 22 -1.18 -15.16 -9.27
CA SER A 22 -1.16 -15.14 -10.74
C SER A 22 -2.55 -15.27 -11.36
N ASP A 23 -3.46 -15.95 -10.64
CA ASP A 23 -4.88 -16.07 -10.98
C ASP A 23 -5.73 -14.82 -10.62
N GLY A 24 -5.11 -13.75 -10.10
CA GLY A 24 -5.81 -12.53 -9.70
C GLY A 24 -6.63 -12.67 -8.41
N ARG A 25 -6.41 -13.74 -7.63
CA ARG A 25 -7.04 -13.95 -6.32
C ARG A 25 -6.24 -13.25 -5.22
N CYS A 26 -6.92 -12.63 -4.27
CA CYS A 26 -6.25 -12.00 -3.14
C CYS A 26 -5.81 -13.06 -2.12
N ARG A 27 -4.50 -13.16 -1.92
CA ARG A 27 -3.87 -14.16 -1.04
C ARG A 27 -3.52 -13.61 0.34
N ALA A 28 -3.19 -12.33 0.40
CA ALA A 28 -2.82 -11.65 1.64
C ALA A 28 -3.27 -10.20 1.64
N LEU A 29 -3.48 -9.67 2.84
CA LEU A 29 -3.85 -8.28 3.08
C LEU A 29 -2.86 -7.69 4.08
N ARG A 30 -2.36 -6.48 3.81
CA ARG A 30 -1.42 -5.79 4.68
C ARG A 30 -1.66 -4.30 4.68
N GLU A 31 -1.80 -3.74 5.86
CA GLU A 31 -1.76 -2.30 6.07
C GLU A 31 -0.30 -1.87 6.31
N SER A 32 0.19 -0.94 5.51
CA SER A 32 1.57 -0.45 5.59
C SER A 32 1.64 1.01 5.11
N THR A 33 2.65 1.73 5.56
CA THR A 33 2.98 3.05 5.02
C THR A 33 3.94 2.98 3.84
N VAL A 34 4.59 1.82 3.67
CA VAL A 34 5.60 1.55 2.65
C VAL A 34 5.12 0.40 1.77
N LEU A 35 5.33 0.53 0.46
CA LEU A 35 5.03 -0.55 -0.48
C LEU A 35 5.90 -1.78 -0.13
N PRO A 36 5.32 -2.97 0.03
CA PRO A 36 6.10 -4.17 0.21
C PRO A 36 7.02 -4.40 -1.00
N SER A 37 8.26 -4.87 -0.79
CA SER A 37 9.21 -5.14 -1.88
C SER A 37 8.81 -6.30 -2.80
N GLN A 38 7.84 -7.13 -2.40
CA GLN A 38 7.42 -8.27 -3.19
C GLN A 38 6.56 -7.83 -4.40
N PRO A 39 6.69 -8.50 -5.56
CA PRO A 39 5.78 -8.29 -6.68
C PRO A 39 4.37 -8.83 -6.36
N GLY A 40 3.35 -8.25 -7.00
CA GLY A 40 1.95 -8.68 -6.82
C GLY A 40 1.15 -7.90 -5.76
N TRP A 41 1.78 -7.01 -5.00
CA TRP A 41 1.07 -6.11 -4.09
C TRP A 41 0.42 -4.95 -4.85
N VAL A 42 -0.89 -4.85 -4.73
CA VAL A 42 -1.70 -3.73 -5.22
C VAL A 42 -2.24 -2.94 -4.05
N GLN A 43 -2.37 -1.62 -4.23
CA GLN A 43 -2.97 -0.78 -3.21
C GLN A 43 -4.50 -0.85 -3.32
N VAL A 44 -5.17 -0.96 -2.20
CA VAL A 44 -6.63 -1.01 -2.10
C VAL A 44 -7.15 0.11 -1.21
N ARG A 45 -8.42 0.49 -1.39
CA ARG A 45 -9.06 1.53 -0.55
C ARG A 45 -9.27 1.06 0.88
N GLU A 46 -9.65 -0.20 1.05
CA GLU A 46 -10.01 -0.77 2.34
C GLU A 46 -9.40 -2.16 2.51
N LEU A 47 -9.19 -2.62 3.75
CA LEU A 47 -8.64 -3.94 4.04
C LEU A 47 -9.77 -4.92 4.36
N ARG A 48 -10.32 -5.59 3.34
CA ARG A 48 -11.45 -6.52 3.54
C ARG A 48 -11.02 -7.98 3.50
N THR A 49 -11.17 -8.68 4.61
CA THR A 49 -10.90 -10.13 4.71
C THR A 49 -11.77 -10.97 3.78
N CYS A 50 -12.94 -10.47 3.37
CA CYS A 50 -13.80 -11.12 2.37
C CYS A 50 -13.13 -11.33 1.01
N TRP A 51 -12.03 -10.63 0.72
CA TRP A 51 -11.26 -10.82 -0.51
C TRP A 51 -10.30 -12.00 -0.45
N LEU A 52 -9.98 -12.53 0.74
CA LEU A 52 -9.07 -13.67 0.85
C LEU A 52 -9.63 -14.87 0.10
N GLY A 53 -8.87 -15.36 -0.88
CA GLY A 53 -9.26 -16.45 -1.77
C GLY A 53 -10.24 -16.07 -2.89
N GLN A 54 -10.67 -14.80 -2.96
CA GLN A 54 -11.59 -14.28 -3.98
C GLN A 54 -10.85 -13.36 -4.98
N PRO A 55 -11.37 -13.20 -6.21
CA PRO A 55 -10.82 -12.24 -7.16
C PRO A 55 -11.06 -10.82 -6.65
N LEU A 56 -10.01 -9.98 -6.72
CA LEU A 56 -10.10 -8.61 -6.22
C LEU A 56 -10.89 -7.72 -7.20
N PRO A 57 -11.98 -7.07 -6.77
CA PRO A 57 -12.75 -6.20 -7.64
C PRO A 57 -11.95 -4.95 -8.01
N VAL A 58 -11.85 -4.65 -9.30
CA VAL A 58 -11.08 -3.52 -9.84
C VAL A 58 -11.49 -2.16 -9.24
N SER A 59 -12.75 -2.03 -8.82
CA SER A 59 -13.29 -0.80 -8.20
C SER A 59 -12.59 -0.43 -6.87
N GLU A 60 -12.06 -1.43 -6.17
CA GLU A 60 -11.36 -1.26 -4.89
C GLU A 60 -9.86 -1.04 -5.05
N ILE A 61 -9.33 -1.32 -6.25
CA ILE A 61 -7.93 -1.16 -6.58
C ILE A 61 -7.64 0.34 -6.76
N ILE A 62 -6.80 0.87 -5.88
CA ILE A 62 -6.21 2.19 -6.08
C ILE A 62 -5.00 1.95 -6.98
N LEU A 63 -5.06 2.42 -8.23
CA LEU A 63 -3.88 2.55 -9.09
C LEU A 63 -2.84 3.38 -8.34
N SER A 64 -1.90 2.70 -7.70
CA SER A 64 -0.96 3.36 -6.83
C SER A 64 0.04 4.11 -7.70
N ARG A 65 -0.07 5.43 -7.75
CA ARG A 65 0.94 6.32 -8.36
C ARG A 65 2.36 6.08 -7.81
N GLN A 66 2.49 5.39 -6.66
CA GLN A 66 3.77 4.96 -6.11
C GLN A 66 4.42 3.79 -6.84
N GLN A 67 3.67 2.91 -7.52
CA GLN A 67 4.27 1.88 -8.39
C GLN A 67 5.04 2.52 -9.55
N PHE A 68 4.61 3.69 -10.01
CA PHE A 68 5.31 4.50 -11.02
C PHE A 68 6.29 5.52 -10.42
N SER A 69 6.38 5.62 -9.10
CA SER A 69 7.41 6.42 -8.45
C SER A 69 8.70 5.61 -8.42
N ARG A 70 9.28 5.40 -9.60
CA ARG A 70 10.71 5.08 -9.71
C ARG A 70 11.44 6.06 -8.80
N PRO A 71 12.32 5.61 -7.89
CA PRO A 71 13.20 6.56 -7.22
C PRO A 71 13.98 7.25 -8.35
N ARG A 72 13.69 8.54 -8.57
CA ARG A 72 14.53 9.37 -9.40
C ARG A 72 15.83 9.47 -8.62
N THR A 73 16.75 8.54 -8.90
CA THR A 73 18.09 8.53 -8.35
C THR A 73 18.69 9.89 -8.67
N LEU A 74 18.74 10.75 -7.66
CA LEU A 74 19.58 11.93 -7.69
C LEU A 74 21.01 11.40 -7.63
N VAL A 75 21.60 11.23 -8.80
CA VAL A 75 23.05 11.15 -8.96
C VAL A 75 23.62 12.50 -8.55
N THR A 76 24.10 12.60 -7.32
CA THR A 76 24.94 13.70 -6.86
C THR A 76 26.31 13.53 -7.52
N ALA A 77 26.68 14.51 -8.34
CA ALA A 77 28.04 14.70 -8.85
C ALA A 77 28.80 15.69 -7.96
#